data_AF-A0AAD4LUT0-F1
#
_entry.id   AF-A0AAD4LUT0-F1
#
_cell.length_a   1.000
_cell.length_b   1.000
_cell.length_c   1.000
_cell.angle_alpha   90.00
_cell.angle_beta   90.00
_cell.angle_gamma   90.00
#
_symmetry.space_group_name_H-M   'P 1'
#
loop_
_entity.id
_entity.type
_entity.pdbx_description
1 polymer ?
#
loop_
_entity_poly.entity_id
_entity_poly.type
_entity_poly.pdbx_seq_one_letter_code
_entity_poly.pdbx_strand_id
1 'polypeptide(L)'
;MKLRLFNLTDNAILFKYDCCRNDSELIVPPEASAAIPSGKQKFAISSVRGHAPEKVFLDYEEKRQYVINLSRSSSPRSLLAMPEDCPWCIYRDQTSKECIDILVLPKRPLESFLSDLPDTTPLYSLCLPGKSRSRSLPFE
;
A
#
# COMPACT_ATOMS: atom_id res chain seq x y z
N MET A 1 -18.14 9.88 6.98
CA MET A 1 -17.02 9.79 6.02
C MET A 1 -16.48 8.37 6.03
N LYS A 2 -16.95 7.52 5.11
CA LYS A 2 -16.59 6.10 5.01
C LYS A 2 -15.17 5.94 4.47
N LEU A 3 -14.37 5.09 5.11
CA LEU A 3 -13.03 4.75 4.66
C LEU A 3 -13.01 3.27 4.26
N ARG A 4 -12.44 2.95 3.10
CA ARG A 4 -12.24 1.56 2.66
C ARG A 4 -10.76 1.33 2.43
N LEU A 5 -10.24 0.21 2.93
CA LEU A 5 -8.88 -0.24 2.66
C LEU A 5 -8.93 -1.38 1.66
N PHE A 6 -8.10 -1.30 0.62
CA PHE A 6 -7.88 -2.34 -0.37
C PHE A 6 -6.45 -2.82 -0.20
N ASN A 7 -6.29 -4.08 0.21
CA ASN A 7 -5.00 -4.74 0.26
C ASN A 7 -4.75 -5.38 -1.11
N LEU A 8 -3.90 -4.76 -1.92
CA LEU A 8 -3.46 -5.28 -3.21
C LEU A 8 -2.04 -5.85 -3.11
N THR A 9 -1.68 -6.35 -1.92
CA THR A 9 -0.40 -7.00 -1.67
C THR A 9 -0.61 -8.50 -1.45
N ASP A 10 0.46 -9.26 -1.61
CA ASP A 10 0.47 -10.72 -1.45
C ASP A 10 0.43 -11.16 0.02
N ASN A 11 0.53 -10.22 0.96
CA ASN A 11 0.58 -10.49 2.41
C ASN A 11 -0.63 -9.89 3.13
N ALA A 12 -1.00 -10.49 4.26
CA ALA A 12 -1.99 -9.89 5.14
C ALA A 12 -1.42 -8.64 5.81
N ILE A 13 -2.25 -7.59 5.89
CA ILE A 13 -1.87 -6.31 6.50
C ILE A 13 -2.68 -6.16 7.79
N LEU A 14 -1.98 -5.85 8.88
CA LEU A 14 -2.59 -5.46 10.14
C LEU A 14 -2.81 -3.94 10.12
N PHE A 15 -4.05 -3.54 10.22
CA PHE A 15 -4.47 -2.16 10.28
C PHE A 15 -4.83 -1.82 11.73
N LYS A 16 -4.06 -0.92 12.34
CA LYS A 16 -4.30 -0.41 13.70
C LYS A 16 -4.85 1.00 13.63
N TYR A 17 -5.90 1.28 14.39
CA TYR A 17 -6.52 2.59 14.40
C TYR A 17 -7.01 2.93 15.82
N ASP A 18 -6.58 4.08 16.33
CA ASP A 18 -6.85 4.48 17.71
C ASP A 18 -8.33 4.87 17.86
N CYS A 19 -9.10 4.06 18.59
CA CYS A 19 -10.54 4.14 18.74
C CYS A 19 -10.95 4.38 20.17
N CYS A 20 -11.26 5.64 20.52
CA CYS A 20 -12.01 5.95 21.74
C CYS A 20 -11.52 5.16 22.97
N ARG A 21 -10.24 5.32 23.32
CA ARG A 21 -9.51 4.65 24.44
C ARG A 21 -9.07 3.19 24.23
N ASN A 22 -9.49 2.53 23.15
CA ASN A 22 -9.07 1.16 22.85
C ASN A 22 -8.37 1.06 21.48
N ASP A 23 -7.20 0.42 21.47
CA ASP A 23 -6.51 0.05 20.25
C ASP A 23 -7.34 -0.98 19.51
N SER A 24 -7.93 -0.58 18.37
CA SER A 24 -8.65 -1.49 17.50
C SER A 24 -7.73 -1.94 16.37
N GLU A 25 -7.72 -3.25 16.13
CA GLU A 25 -6.90 -3.87 15.11
C GLU A 25 -7.79 -4.62 14.12
N LEU A 26 -7.44 -4.55 12.84
CA LEU A 26 -8.16 -5.19 11.75
C LEU A 26 -7.14 -5.86 10.82
N ILE A 27 -7.27 -7.16 10.62
CA ILE A 27 -6.45 -7.90 9.65
C ILE A 27 -7.17 -7.87 8.31
N VAL A 28 -6.49 -7.37 7.28
CA VAL A 28 -7.01 -7.40 5.91
C VAL A 28 -6.20 -8.44 5.12
N PRO A 29 -6.82 -9.55 4.67
CA PRO A 29 -6.14 -10.57 3.90
C PRO A 29 -5.65 -10.02 2.54
N PRO A 30 -4.74 -10.73 1.87
CA PRO A 30 -4.29 -10.35 0.52
C PRO A 30 -5.47 -10.31 -0.44
N GLU A 31 -5.40 -9.38 -1.39
CA GLU A 31 -6.44 -9.11 -2.42
C GLU A 31 -7.84 -8.78 -1.88
N ALA A 32 -7.97 -8.54 -0.57
CA ALA A 32 -9.24 -8.25 0.06
C ALA A 32 -9.43 -6.75 0.33
N SER A 33 -10.67 -6.40 0.64
CA SER A 33 -11.01 -5.04 1.08
C SER A 33 -11.76 -5.07 2.40
N ALA A 34 -11.58 -4.01 3.20
CA ALA A 34 -12.28 -3.86 4.46
C ALA A 34 -12.77 -2.42 4.65
N ALA A 35 -13.99 -2.29 5.18
CA ALA A 35 -14.54 -1.00 5.56
C ALA A 35 -14.01 -0.61 6.94
N ILE A 36 -13.37 0.55 7.03
CA ILE A 36 -12.86 1.10 8.28
C ILE A 36 -13.89 2.09 8.82
N PRO A 37 -14.21 2.03 10.13
CA PRO A 37 -15.13 2.98 10.74
C PRO A 37 -14.71 4.44 10.52
N SER A 38 -15.69 5.20 10.04
CA SER A 38 -15.65 6.60 9.65
C SER A 38 -15.21 7.52 10.79
N GLY A 39 -14.26 8.43 10.54
CA GLY A 39 -13.94 9.55 11.44
C GLY A 39 -12.46 9.74 11.77
N LYS A 40 -11.58 8.87 11.26
CA LYS A 40 -10.16 8.89 11.63
C LYS A 40 -9.27 9.31 10.48
N GLN A 41 -8.40 10.26 10.77
CA GLN A 41 -7.41 10.77 9.83
C GLN A 41 -6.02 10.15 10.06
N LYS A 42 -5.83 9.38 11.14
CA LYS A 42 -4.55 8.76 11.48
C LYS A 42 -4.75 7.29 11.82
N PHE A 43 -3.97 6.43 11.18
CA PHE A 43 -3.95 4.98 11.43
C PHE A 43 -2.55 4.46 11.17
N ALA A 44 -2.30 3.20 11.51
CA ALA A 44 -1.03 2.56 11.26
C ALA A 44 -1.23 1.22 10.58
N ILE A 45 -0.28 0.85 9.74
CA ILE A 45 -0.24 -0.46 9.10
C ILE A 45 1.04 -1.20 9.45
N SER A 46 0.94 -2.52 9.59
CA SER A 46 2.08 -3.40 9.76
C SER A 46 1.84 -4.73 9.04
N SER A 47 2.93 -5.45 8.76
CA SER A 47 2.87 -6.69 7.99
C SER A 47 2.56 -7.84 8.93
N VAL A 48 1.62 -8.71 8.55
CA VAL A 48 1.37 -9.97 9.25
C VAL A 48 2.10 -11.06 8.48
N ARG A 49 3.35 -11.35 8.86
CA ARG A 49 4.01 -12.56 8.38
C ARG A 49 3.33 -13.77 9.05
N GLY A 50 2.76 -14.66 8.23
CA GLY A 50 2.23 -15.93 8.70
C GLY A 50 3.38 -16.79 9.22
N HIS A 51 3.29 -17.20 10.48
CA HIS A 51 4.15 -18.25 11.01
C HIS A 51 3.85 -19.56 10.27
N ALA A 52 4.77 -20.02 9.43
CA ALA A 52 4.92 -21.45 9.19
C ALA A 52 5.63 -22.06 10.41
N PRO A 53 5.21 -23.24 10.91
CA PRO A 53 5.84 -23.83 12.08
C PRO A 53 7.04 -24.66 11.62
N GLU A 54 8.21 -24.05 11.49
CA GLU A 54 9.44 -24.85 11.56
C GLU A 54 10.51 -24.13 12.35
N LYS A 55 11.13 -24.91 13.22
CA LYS A 55 11.77 -24.50 14.46
C LYS A 55 13.10 -23.77 14.21
N VAL A 56 13.44 -22.94 15.20
CA VAL A 56 14.78 -22.40 15.49
C VAL A 56 15.25 -21.31 14.52
N PHE A 57 15.17 -20.04 14.92
CA PHE A 57 16.31 -19.26 15.43
C PHE A 57 15.78 -17.93 15.98
N LEU A 58 16.38 -17.46 17.08
CA LEU A 58 16.09 -16.18 17.73
C LEU A 58 16.43 -15.02 16.79
N ASP A 59 15.44 -14.26 16.35
CA ASP A 59 15.66 -12.85 16.03
C ASP A 59 14.42 -12.04 16.40
N TYR A 60 14.65 -10.98 17.16
CA TYR A 60 13.65 -9.97 17.53
C TYR A 60 13.29 -9.19 16.24
N GLU A 61 12.46 -9.75 15.36
CA GLU A 61 11.95 -9.01 14.20
C GLU A 61 10.97 -7.94 14.71
N GLU A 62 11.52 -6.74 14.88
CA GLU A 62 10.81 -5.52 15.23
C GLU A 62 9.67 -5.31 14.22
N LYS A 63 8.41 -5.46 14.67
CA LYS A 63 7.22 -5.25 13.83
C LYS A 63 7.20 -3.79 13.37
N ARG A 64 7.78 -3.51 12.21
CA ARG A 64 7.79 -2.18 11.60
C ARG A 64 6.35 -1.73 11.37
N GLN A 65 5.95 -0.68 12.09
CA GLN A 65 4.62 -0.09 12.02
C GLN A 65 4.73 1.27 11.34
N TYR A 66 3.96 1.45 10.27
CA TYR A 66 3.99 2.68 9.48
C TYR A 66 2.72 3.48 9.73
N VAL A 67 2.89 4.71 10.22
CA VAL A 67 1.77 5.60 10.53
C VAL A 67 1.38 6.41 9.30
N ILE A 68 0.11 6.35 8.95
CA ILE A 68 -0.49 6.99 7.79
C ILE A 68 -1.38 8.12 8.29
N ASN A 69 -1.15 9.32 7.74
CA ASN A 69 -1.96 10.49 8.02
C ASN A 69 -2.70 10.93 6.75
N LEU A 70 -4.02 10.83 6.78
CA LEU A 70 -4.92 11.35 5.76
C LEU A 70 -5.11 12.85 5.98
N SER A 71 -4.12 13.63 5.54
CA SER A 71 -4.31 15.08 5.40
C SER A 71 -5.39 15.36 4.36
N ARG A 72 -6.04 16.54 4.41
CA ARG A 72 -6.95 16.95 3.34
C ARG A 72 -6.12 17.26 2.08
N SER A 73 -6.16 16.37 1.08
CA SER A 73 -5.61 16.63 -0.24
C SER A 73 -6.64 17.35 -1.10
N SER A 74 -6.17 18.25 -1.96
CA SER A 74 -6.97 18.89 -3.00
C SER A 74 -7.19 17.96 -4.21
N SER A 75 -6.34 16.96 -4.41
CA SER A 75 -6.47 16.00 -5.50
C SER A 75 -7.31 14.79 -5.07
N PRO A 76 -8.22 14.30 -5.93
CA PRO A 76 -9.04 13.13 -5.63
C PRO A 76 -8.15 11.89 -5.48
N ARG A 77 -7.09 11.76 -6.29
CA ARG A 77 -6.10 10.69 -6.17
C ARG A 77 -4.75 11.26 -5.77
N SER A 78 -4.13 10.70 -4.74
CA SER A 78 -2.82 11.14 -4.23
C SER A 78 -2.02 9.99 -3.66
N LEU A 79 -0.75 9.92 -4.01
CA LEU A 79 0.22 9.04 -3.33
C LEU A 79 0.54 9.64 -1.96
N LEU A 80 0.47 8.83 -0.90
CA LEU A 80 0.85 9.26 0.44
C LEU A 80 2.36 9.10 0.61
N ALA A 81 2.98 10.12 1.19
CA ALA A 81 4.41 10.08 1.51
C ALA A 81 4.65 9.03 2.61
N MET A 82 5.46 8.01 2.29
CA MET A 82 5.88 6.96 3.21
C MET A 82 7.40 6.98 3.36
N PRO A 83 7.94 6.50 4.49
CA PRO A 83 9.38 6.30 4.65
C PRO A 83 9.98 5.46 3.52
N GLU A 84 11.26 5.66 3.20
CA GLU A 84 11.93 4.93 2.13
C GLU A 84 11.94 3.41 2.39
N ASP A 85 12.06 3.02 3.66
CA ASP A 85 12.03 1.63 4.14
C ASP A 85 10.62 1.01 4.16
N CYS A 86 9.58 1.75 3.77
CA CYS A 86 8.24 1.19 3.67
C CYS A 86 8.15 0.25 2.46
N PRO A 87 7.77 -1.03 2.65
CA PRO A 87 7.67 -1.99 1.56
C PRO A 87 6.42 -1.78 0.68
N TRP A 88 5.61 -0.75 0.98
CA TRP A 88 4.36 -0.48 0.29
C TRP A 88 4.26 0.92 -0.27
N CYS A 89 3.56 1.03 -1.39
CA CYS A 89 3.05 2.28 -1.93
C CYS A 89 1.58 2.43 -1.52
N ILE A 90 1.24 3.57 -0.93
CA ILE A 90 -0.10 3.80 -0.38
C ILE A 90 -0.74 4.94 -1.14
N TYR A 91 -1.81 4.63 -1.87
CA TYR A 91 -2.59 5.61 -2.59
C TYR A 91 -3.87 5.90 -1.83
N ARG A 92 -4.23 7.16 -1.84
CA ARG A 92 -5.56 7.63 -1.50
C ARG A 92 -6.31 7.90 -2.79
N ASP A 93 -7.56 7.44 -2.86
CA ASP A 93 -8.50 7.75 -3.91
C ASP A 93 -9.82 8.21 -3.30
N GLN A 94 -10.27 9.41 -3.66
CA GLN A 94 -11.51 10.00 -3.18
C GLN A 94 -12.60 9.73 -4.21
N THR A 95 -13.33 8.64 -4.02
CA THR A 95 -14.43 8.24 -4.90
C THR A 95 -15.64 9.15 -4.74
N SER A 96 -15.88 9.69 -3.55
CA SER A 96 -16.96 10.65 -3.30
C SER A 96 -16.61 11.64 -2.19
N LYS A 97 -17.44 12.66 -1.95
CA LYS A 97 -17.24 13.62 -0.84
C LYS A 97 -17.19 12.93 0.52
N GLU A 98 -17.84 11.78 0.64
CA GLU A 98 -17.97 11.04 1.90
C GLU A 98 -17.22 9.70 1.90
N CYS A 99 -16.63 9.27 0.78
CA CYS A 99 -15.95 7.98 0.65
C CYS A 99 -14.50 8.18 0.20
N ILE A 100 -13.58 7.60 0.98
CA ILE A 100 -12.16 7.52 0.64
C ILE A 100 -11.78 6.04 0.56
N ASP A 101 -11.08 5.70 -0.50
CA ASP A 101 -10.45 4.41 -0.71
C ASP A 101 -8.94 4.55 -0.50
N ILE A 102 -8.36 3.65 0.29
CA ILE A 102 -6.93 3.54 0.52
C ILE A 102 -6.47 2.27 -0.15
N LEU A 103 -5.59 2.40 -1.13
CA LEU A 103 -5.02 1.27 -1.86
C LEU A 103 -3.60 1.05 -1.38
N VAL A 104 -3.32 -0.15 -0.88
CA VAL A 104 -1.98 -0.55 -0.46
C VAL A 104 -1.43 -1.51 -1.49
N LEU A 105 -0.33 -1.12 -2.14
CA LEU A 105 0.36 -1.90 -3.17
C LEU A 105 1.79 -2.22 -2.71
N PRO A 106 2.39 -3.34 -3.15
CA PRO A 106 3.80 -3.60 -2.90
C PRO A 106 4.66 -2.55 -3.63
N LYS A 107 5.68 -2.03 -2.94
CA LYS A 107 6.69 -1.15 -3.52
C LYS A 107 7.65 -2.03 -4.32
N ARG A 108 7.35 -2.24 -5.60
CA ARG A 108 8.24 -2.97 -6.50
C ARG A 108 9.32 -2.02 -7.03
N PRO A 109 10.61 -2.44 -7.06
CA PRO A 109 11.61 -1.70 -7.81
C PRO A 109 11.15 -1.61 -9.26
N LEU A 110 11.06 -0.39 -9.80
CA LEU A 110 10.70 -0.20 -11.21
C LEU A 110 11.66 -0.94 -12.14
N GLU A 111 12.92 -1.05 -11.71
CA GLU A 111 14.01 -1.74 -12.40
C GLU A 111 13.74 -3.25 -12.55
N SER A 112 13.03 -3.86 -11.60
CA SER A 112 12.69 -5.29 -11.62
C SER A 112 11.29 -5.59 -12.18
N PHE A 113 10.51 -4.57 -12.56
CA PHE A 113 9.14 -4.80 -13.04
C PHE A 113 9.10 -5.74 -14.25
N LEU A 114 10.08 -5.63 -15.15
CA LEU A 114 10.19 -6.50 -16.32
C LEU A 114 10.94 -7.80 -16.05
N SER A 115 11.75 -7.88 -14.98
CA SER A 115 12.53 -9.09 -14.67
C SER A 115 11.68 -10.22 -14.10
N ASP A 116 10.55 -9.91 -13.48
CA ASP A 116 9.62 -10.92 -12.94
C ASP A 116 8.72 -11.53 -14.04
N LEU A 117 8.72 -10.95 -15.24
CA LEU A 117 7.93 -11.45 -16.35
C LEU A 117 8.70 -12.57 -17.08
N PRO A 118 8.08 -13.72 -17.38
CA PRO A 118 8.75 -14.74 -18.16
C PRO A 118 9.09 -14.19 -19.54
N ASP A 119 10.26 -14.55 -20.07
CA ASP A 119 10.77 -14.08 -21.38
C ASP A 119 9.81 -14.35 -22.54
N THR A 120 8.90 -15.32 -22.37
CA THR A 120 7.86 -15.67 -23.35
C THR A 120 6.64 -14.74 -23.31
N THR A 121 6.56 -13.80 -22.36
CA THR A 121 5.38 -12.94 -22.20
C THR A 121 5.31 -11.91 -23.33
N PRO A 122 4.23 -11.91 -24.12
CA PRO A 122 4.10 -10.95 -25.20
C PRO A 122 3.92 -9.52 -24.65
N LEU A 123 4.71 -8.56 -25.16
CA LEU A 123 4.66 -7.15 -24.73
C LEU A 123 3.26 -6.52 -24.81
N TYR A 124 2.44 -6.90 -25.79
CA TYR A 124 1.09 -6.36 -25.96
C TYR A 124 0.12 -6.79 -24.84
N SER A 125 0.47 -7.83 -24.08
CA SER A 125 -0.32 -8.29 -22.93
C SER A 125 -0.03 -7.52 -21.65
N LEU A 126 1.01 -6.67 -21.66
CA LEU A 126 1.45 -5.92 -20.50
C LEU A 126 0.83 -4.52 -20.48
N CYS A 127 0.27 -4.13 -19.34
CA CYS A 127 -0.13 -2.74 -19.09
C CYS A 127 1.10 -1.90 -18.74
N LEU A 128 1.86 -1.51 -19.76
CA LEU A 128 3.08 -0.72 -19.59
C LEU A 128 2.76 0.77 -19.37
N PRO A 129 3.41 1.44 -18.40
CA PRO A 129 3.28 2.88 -18.23
C PRO A 129 3.90 3.60 -19.43
N GLY A 130 3.07 4.31 -20.21
CA GLY A 130 3.51 5.10 -21.36
C GLY A 130 3.67 6.59 -21.02
N LYS A 131 4.80 7.20 -21.41
CA LYS A 131 5.00 8.66 -21.31
C LYS A 131 4.76 9.29 -22.68
N SER A 132 3.70 10.07 -22.84
CA SER A 132 3.26 10.63 -24.13
C SER A 132 4.22 11.69 -24.73
N ARG A 133 5.21 12.18 -23.98
CA ARG A 133 6.22 13.13 -24.49
C ARG A 133 7.58 12.83 -23.87
N SER A 134 8.48 12.22 -24.63
CA SER A 134 9.91 12.21 -24.35
C SER A 134 10.42 13.63 -24.57
N ARG A 135 10.65 14.41 -23.50
CA ARG A 135 11.45 15.63 -23.65
C ARG A 135 12.86 15.17 -24.00
N SER A 136 13.34 15.56 -25.17
CA SER A 136 14.76 15.52 -25.51
C SER A 136 15.53 16.23 -24.40
N LEU A 137 16.39 15.50 -23.71
CA LEU A 137 17.43 16.12 -22.90
C LEU A 137 18.30 16.94 -23.87
N PRO A 138 18.60 18.22 -23.59
CA PRO A 138 19.63 18.91 -24.33
C PRO A 138 20.95 18.19 -24.04
N PHE A 139 21.63 17.74 -25.09
CA PHE A 139 23.04 17.39 -25.00
C PHE A 139 23.81 18.70 -24.71
N GLU A 140 24.57 18.71 -23.61
CA GLU A 140 25.69 19.64 -23.42
C GLU A 140 26.86 19.24 -24.35
#